data_AF-E2AZP2-F1
#
_entry.id   AF-E2AZP2-F1
#
_cell.length_a   1.000
_cell.length_b   1.000
_cell.length_c   1.000
_cell.angle_alpha   90.00
_cell.angle_beta   90.00
_cell.angle_gamma   90.00
#
_symmetry.space_group_name_H-M   'P 1'
#
loop_
_entity.id
_entity.type
_entity.pdbx_description
1 polymer ?
#
loop_
_entity_poly.entity_id
_entity_poly.type
_entity_poly.pdbx_seq_one_letter_code
_entity_poly.pdbx_strand_id
1 'polypeptide(L)' 'MFNSLACFLYLSSASYLAFATKLFLMTEYYVRPGFDVYPAMTAAYILSGIVGMLHGADAYLSFVHYKTGR' A
#
# COMPACT_ATOMS: atom_id res chain seq x y z
N MET A 1 -1.81 -11.93 15.35
CA MET A 1 -2.37 -12.65 14.16
C MET A 1 -3.04 -11.70 13.16
N PHE A 2 -3.90 -10.77 13.59
CA PHE A 2 -4.54 -9.79 12.70
C PHE A 2 -3.57 -8.89 11.90
N ASN A 3 -2.44 -8.51 12.50
CA ASN A 3 -1.53 -7.51 11.93
C ASN A 3 -0.79 -7.98 10.65
N SER A 4 -0.45 -9.28 10.56
CA SER A 4 0.22 -9.85 9.38
C SER A 4 -0.75 -9.98 8.19
N LEU A 5 -1.99 -10.42 8.44
CA LEU A 5 -3.05 -10.44 7.40
C LEU A 5 -3.37 -9.03 6.90
N ALA A 6 -3.46 -8.04 7.79
CA ALA A 6 -3.66 -6.65 7.42
C ALA A 6 -2.51 -6.12 6.53
N CYS A 7 -1.25 -6.46 6.85
CA CYS A 7 -0.09 -6.13 6.02
C CYS A 7 -0.22 -6.68 4.58
N PHE A 8 -0.53 -7.97 4.42
CA PHE A 8 -0.72 -8.58 3.09
C PHE A 8 -1.89 -7.94 2.33
N LEU A 9 -3.02 -7.69 2.99
CA LEU A 9 -4.17 -7.03 2.36
C LEU A 9 -3.86 -5.58 1.94
N TYR A 10 -3.10 -4.84 2.75
CA TYR A 10 -2.66 -3.48 2.40
C TYR A 10 -1.69 -3.47 1.21
N LEU A 11 -0.70 -4.36 1.20
CA LEU A 11 0.25 -4.50 0.09
C LEU A 11 -0.43 -4.94 -1.22
N SER A 12 -1.37 -5.89 -1.14
CA SER A 12 -2.15 -6.33 -2.31
C SER A 12 -3.08 -5.22 -2.82
N SER A 13 -3.71 -4.46 -1.93
CA SER A 13 -4.56 -3.33 -2.34
C SER A 13 -3.73 -2.19 -2.94
N ALA A 14 -2.57 -1.88 -2.37
CA ALA A 14 -1.66 -0.85 -2.87
C ALA A 14 -1.12 -1.21 -4.28
N SER A 15 -0.72 -2.46 -4.50
CA SER A 15 -0.25 -2.93 -5.81
C SER A 15 -1.36 -2.93 -6.87
N TYR A 16 -2.58 -3.31 -6.51
CA TYR A 16 -3.74 -3.21 -7.40
C TYR A 16 -4.05 -1.75 -7.78
N LEU A 17 -3.99 -0.83 -6.81
CA LEU A 17 -4.21 0.60 -7.05
C LEU A 17 -3.09 1.22 -7.92
N ALA A 18 -1.84 0.80 -7.74
CA ALA A 18 -0.72 1.20 -8.60
C ALA A 18 -0.90 0.72 -10.06
N PHE A 19 -1.41 -0.49 -10.26
CA PHE A 19 -1.73 -1.00 -11.59
C PHE A 19 -2.89 -0.26 -12.24
N ALA A 20 -3.98 -0.04 -11.49
CA ALA A 20 -5.16 0.67 -11.97
C ALA A 20 -4.84 2.13 -12.35
N THR A 21 -4.06 2.84 -11.52
CA THR A 21 -3.63 4.21 -11.81
C THR A 21 -2.76 4.32 -13.06
N LYS A 22 -1.88 3.33 -13.30
CA LYS A 22 -1.07 3.29 -14.53
C LYS A 22 -1.88 3.00 -15.78
N LEU A 23 -2.88 2.13 -15.74
CA LEU A 23 -3.70 1.81 -16.91
C LEU A 23 -4.74 2.89 -17.24
N PHE A 24 -5.46 3.38 -16.23
CA PHE A 24 -6.60 4.26 -16.46
C PHE A 24 -6.22 5.74 -16.39
N LEU A 25 -5.52 6.15 -15.32
CA LEU A 25 -5.28 7.58 -15.09
C LEU A 25 -4.09 8.12 -15.88
N MET A 26 -3.12 7.29 -16.28
CA MET A 26 -2.03 7.75 -17.14
C MET A 26 -2.55 8.25 -18.50
N THR A 27 -3.53 7.54 -19.06
CA THR A 27 -4.13 7.88 -20.35
C THR A 27 -4.91 9.20 -20.26
N GLU A 28 -5.72 9.37 -19.22
CA GLU A 28 -6.46 10.62 -18.99
C GLU A 28 -5.55 11.81 -18.66
N TYR A 29 -4.43 11.59 -17.96
CA TYR A 29 -3.46 12.64 -17.65
C TYR A 29 -2.78 13.23 -18.90
N TYR A 30 -2.56 12.41 -19.93
CA TYR A 30 -2.02 12.88 -21.22
C TYR A 30 -3.07 13.62 -22.07
N VAL A 31 -4.35 13.28 -21.92
CA VAL A 31 -5.44 13.85 -22.73
C VAL A 31 -5.98 15.15 -22.12
N ARG A 32 -6.01 15.28 -20.79
CA ARG A 32 -6.56 16.45 -20.09
C ARG A 32 -5.47 17.19 -19.30
N PRO A 33 -5.05 18.39 -19.73
CA PRO A 33 -4.14 19.21 -18.95
C PRO A 33 -4.82 19.67 -17.65
N GLY A 34 -4.17 19.43 -16.49
CA GLY A 34 -4.68 19.81 -15.16
C GLY A 34 -5.36 18.69 -14.35
N PHE A 35 -5.12 17.42 -14.68
CA PHE A 35 -5.76 16.30 -13.99
C PHE A 35 -5.03 15.91 -12.69
N ASP A 36 -5.36 16.58 -11.57
CA ASP A 36 -4.77 16.37 -10.23
C ASP A 36 -5.10 15.00 -9.59
N VAL A 37 -5.97 14.20 -10.20
CA VAL A 37 -6.33 12.87 -9.70
C VAL A 37 -5.17 11.88 -9.84
N TYR A 38 -4.31 12.03 -10.85
CA TYR A 38 -3.14 11.17 -11.06
C TYR A 38 -2.12 11.27 -9.91
N PRO A 39 -1.65 12.47 -9.50
CA PRO A 39 -0.75 12.60 -8.36
C PRO A 39 -1.43 12.22 -7.03
N ALA A 40 -2.72 12.51 -6.84
CA ALA A 40 -3.44 12.15 -5.62
C ALA A 40 -3.52 10.62 -5.41
N MET A 41 -3.90 9.88 -6.45
CA MET A 41 -3.94 8.41 -6.37
C MET A 41 -2.54 7.81 -6.27
N THR A 42 -1.53 8.47 -6.84
CA THR A 42 -0.13 8.07 -6.70
C THR A 42 0.33 8.15 -5.25
N ALA A 43 0.01 9.24 -4.56
CA ALA A 43 0.27 9.38 -3.13
C ALA A 43 -0.47 8.31 -2.32
N ALA A 44 -1.73 8.02 -2.66
CA ALA A 44 -2.55 7.05 -1.92
C ALA A 44 -1.95 5.62 -1.94
N TYR A 45 -1.49 5.12 -3.09
CA TYR A 45 -0.87 3.77 -3.11
C TYR A 45 0.50 3.75 -2.44
N ILE A 46 1.28 4.84 -2.49
CA ILE A 46 2.57 4.94 -1.79
C ILE A 46 2.36 4.90 -0.27
N LEU A 47 1.43 5.71 0.25
CA LEU A 47 1.08 5.74 1.66
C LEU A 47 0.53 4.39 2.14
N SER A 48 -0.30 3.73 1.33
CA SER A 48 -0.82 2.40 1.63
C SER A 48 0.30 1.34 1.70
N GLY A 49 1.32 1.44 0.84
CA GLY A 49 2.50 0.57 0.90
C GLY A 49 3.33 0.77 2.17
N ILE A 50 3.53 2.03 2.61
CA ILE A 50 4.24 2.36 3.85
C ILE A 50 3.48 1.81 5.07
N VAL A 51 2.16 1.99 5.11
CA VAL A 51 1.32 1.46 6.20
C VAL A 51 1.32 -0.06 6.24
N GLY A 52 1.31 -0.72 5.08
CA GLY A 52 1.47 -2.17 4.97
C GLY A 52 2.81 -2.64 5.56
N MET A 53 3.92 -2.00 5.20
CA MET A 53 5.25 -2.30 5.76
C MET A 53 5.29 -2.12 7.28
N LEU A 54 4.65 -1.07 7.81
CA LEU A 54 4.54 -0.83 9.25
C LEU A 54 3.82 -1.98 9.96
N HIS A 55 2.66 -2.40 9.45
CA HIS A 55 1.89 -3.54 9.98
C HIS A 55 2.70 -4.84 9.92
N GLY A 56 3.53 -5.01 8.88
CA GLY A 56 4.47 -6.13 8.78
C GLY A 56 5.56 -6.10 9.85
N ALA A 57 6.17 -4.94 10.10
CA ALA A 57 7.19 -4.76 11.14
C ALA A 57 6.64 -5.03 12.54
N ASP A 58 5.45 -4.49 12.85
CA ASP A 58 4.78 -4.71 14.13
C ASP A 58 4.39 -6.18 14.34
N ALA A 59 3.99 -6.87 13.27
CA ALA A 59 3.75 -8.30 13.31
C ALA A 59 5.03 -9.11 13.56
N TYR A 60 6.16 -8.71 12.96
CA TYR A 60 7.45 -9.34 13.14
C TYR A 60 7.97 -9.15 14.58
N LEU A 61 7.92 -7.94 15.12
CA LEU A 61 8.30 -7.66 16.51
C LEU A 61 7.46 -8.46 17.50
N SER A 62 6.14 -8.55 17.28
CA SER A 62 5.25 -9.39 18.08
C SER A 62 5.61 -10.88 18.00
N PHE A 63 6.00 -11.37 16.82
CA PHE A 63 6.45 -12.74 16.63
C PHE A 63 7.78 -13.03 17.34
N VAL A 64 8.74 -12.11 17.27
CA VAL A 64 10.03 -12.20 17.97
C VAL A 64 9.81 -12.21 19.49
N HIS A 65 8.99 -11.29 20.01
CA HIS A 65 8.64 -11.27 21.44
C HIS A 65 7.96 -12.56 21.91
N TYR A 66 7.05 -13.12 21.10
CA TYR A 66 6.39 -14.39 21.42
C TYR A 66 7.35 -15.59 21.41
N LYS A 67 8.40 -15.53 20.56
CA LYS A 67 9.39 -16.61 20.42
C LYS A 67 10.50 -16.54 21.46
N THR A 68 10.89 -15.34 21.91
CA THR A 68 11.90 -15.11 22.96
C THR A 68 11.36 -15.30 24.37
N GLY A 69 10.04 -15.18 24.59
CA GLY A 69 9.40 -15.37 25.90
C GLY A 69 9.11 -16.84 26.30
N ARG A 70 9.72 -17.83 25.63
CA ARG A 70 9.67 -19.26 26.02
C ARG A 70 11.07 -19.72 26.42
#